data_AF-A0A084U8H1-F1
#
_entry.id   AF-A0A084U8H1-F1
#
_cell.length_a   1.000
_cell.length_b   1.000
_cell.length_c   1.000
_cell.angle_alpha   90.00
_cell.angle_beta   90.00
_cell.angle_gamma   90.00
#
_symmetry.space_group_name_H-M   'P 1'
#
loop_
_entity.id
_entity.type
_entity.pdbx_description
1 polymer ?
#
loop_
_entity_poly.entity_id
_entity_poly.type
_entity_poly.pdbx_seq_one_letter_code
_entity_poly.pdbx_strand_id
1 'polypeptide(L)'
;MKTFLSIAATAAFAAIQLSGATADTAGTRVTVQIAGEAYEGQPEFEVRFGGQVIGRGELTAGIDTVSEGRLFFSPDPDKYLETFEFMVSDKDFQRNAALTVHLMNDRFKEEAWGRDRNIFIRSITVNGKKVFSRNLQLETDAKPEKVDYQAGLLPVYRQNQRAVAQPPAGGWPSPDGRTSRLTVQPHIPAAGG
;
A
#
# COMPACT_ATOMS: atom_id res chain seq x y z
N MET A 1 56.51 13.65 -10.87
CA MET A 1 55.57 14.54 -10.14
C MET A 1 54.17 14.14 -10.61
N LYS A 2 53.41 13.30 -9.87
CA LYS A 2 52.34 13.69 -8.92
C LYS A 2 51.51 14.87 -9.50
N THR A 3 50.24 14.77 -9.88
CA THR A 3 49.09 14.23 -9.12
C THR A 3 47.85 14.05 -10.04
N PHE A 4 47.02 13.05 -9.77
CA PHE A 4 45.69 12.81 -10.36
C PHE A 4 44.56 13.46 -9.52
N LEU A 5 43.46 13.82 -10.21
CA LEU A 5 42.04 13.86 -9.81
C LEU A 5 41.64 14.30 -8.38
N SER A 6 40.81 15.35 -8.29
CA SER A 6 39.86 15.53 -7.18
C SER A 6 38.44 15.24 -7.67
N ILE A 7 37.91 14.07 -7.32
CA ILE A 7 36.49 13.75 -7.38
C ILE A 7 35.88 14.24 -6.06
N ALA A 8 34.88 15.11 -6.14
CA ALA A 8 34.04 15.47 -5.00
C ALA A 8 33.18 14.25 -4.63
N ALA A 9 33.49 13.62 -3.50
CA ALA A 9 32.64 12.60 -2.90
C ALA A 9 31.51 13.29 -2.12
N THR A 10 30.30 13.28 -2.67
CA THR A 10 29.09 13.67 -1.95
C THR A 10 28.83 12.65 -0.85
N ALA A 11 28.75 13.13 0.39
CA ALA A 11 28.52 12.34 1.58
C ALA A 11 27.17 11.60 1.50
N ALA A 12 27.22 10.27 1.58
CA ALA A 12 26.05 9.43 1.83
C ALA A 12 25.66 9.56 3.30
N PHE A 13 24.48 10.12 3.58
CA PHE A 13 23.83 9.99 4.88
C PHE A 13 23.19 8.60 4.94
N ALA A 14 23.92 7.64 5.51
CA ALA A 14 23.34 6.38 5.95
C ALA A 14 22.57 6.64 7.26
N ALA A 15 21.24 6.74 7.17
CA ALA A 15 20.40 6.72 8.37
C ALA A 15 20.28 5.29 8.88
N ILE A 16 21.12 4.93 9.86
CA ILE A 16 20.95 3.71 10.66
C ILE A 16 19.83 3.99 11.66
N GLN A 17 18.60 3.59 11.36
CA GLN A 17 17.51 3.55 12.35
C GLN A 17 17.65 2.24 13.16
N LEU A 18 18.44 2.31 14.24
CA LEU A 18 18.48 1.27 15.26
C LEU A 18 17.17 1.30 16.06
N SER A 19 16.31 0.35 15.73
CA SER A 19 15.42 -0.43 16.60
C SER A 19 15.21 0.10 18.02
N GLY A 20 14.37 1.12 18.17
CA GLY A 20 13.61 1.31 19.39
C GLY A 20 12.43 0.34 19.37
N ALA A 21 12.55 -0.80 20.07
CA ALA A 21 11.39 -1.59 20.45
C ALA A 21 10.57 -0.79 21.47
N THR A 22 9.75 0.13 20.98
CA THR A 22 8.65 0.68 21.77
C THR A 22 7.61 -0.42 21.89
N ALA A 23 7.13 -0.62 23.12
CA ALA A 23 6.06 -1.53 23.49
C ALA A 23 4.99 -1.63 22.40
N ASP A 24 4.57 -2.86 22.13
CA ASP A 24 3.47 -3.26 21.26
C ASP A 24 2.25 -2.37 21.57
N THR A 25 2.12 -1.27 20.85
CA THR A 25 0.90 -0.48 20.85
C THR A 25 -0.07 -1.29 20.02
N ALA A 26 -0.98 -2.00 20.71
CA ALA A 26 -2.18 -2.57 20.13
C ALA A 26 -2.76 -1.54 19.14
N GLY A 27 -2.59 -1.83 17.86
CA GLY A 27 -2.74 -0.87 16.79
C GLY A 27 -2.99 -1.64 15.52
N THR A 28 -3.83 -1.09 14.66
CA THR A 28 -4.18 -1.76 13.43
C THR A 28 -3.00 -1.76 12.47
N ARG A 29 -2.55 -2.96 12.12
CA ARG A 29 -1.49 -3.18 11.15
C ARG A 29 -2.08 -3.23 9.75
N VAL A 30 -1.59 -2.35 8.89
CA VAL A 30 -1.89 -2.32 7.46
C VAL A 30 -0.64 -2.74 6.70
N THR A 31 -0.78 -3.72 5.82
CA THR A 31 0.29 -4.14 4.90
C THR A 31 -0.16 -3.95 3.46
N VAL A 32 0.68 -3.32 2.64
CA VAL A 32 0.44 -3.15 1.20
C VAL A 32 1.54 -3.87 0.43
N GLN A 33 1.16 -4.77 -0.48
CA GLN A 33 2.06 -5.37 -1.46
C GLN A 33 1.88 -4.67 -2.80
N ILE A 34 2.96 -4.07 -3.29
CA ILE A 34 2.95 -3.08 -4.36
C ILE A 34 4.20 -3.24 -5.23
N ALA A 35 4.04 -3.14 -6.54
CA ALA A 35 5.13 -3.01 -7.52
C ALA A 35 4.97 -1.68 -8.26
N GLY A 36 5.96 -1.30 -9.06
CA GLY A 36 5.91 -0.03 -9.79
C GLY A 36 6.76 0.01 -11.04
N GLU A 37 6.45 0.98 -11.89
CA GLU A 37 7.19 1.35 -13.10
C GLU A 37 7.93 2.67 -12.82
N ALA A 38 9.26 2.64 -12.88
CA ALA A 38 10.15 3.73 -12.46
C ALA A 38 10.61 4.63 -13.62
N TYR A 39 9.67 5.23 -14.36
CA TYR A 39 10.03 6.19 -15.39
C TYR A 39 10.54 7.52 -14.78
N GLU A 40 11.78 7.90 -15.13
CA GLU A 40 12.47 9.11 -14.62
C GLU A 40 12.49 9.22 -13.08
N GLY A 41 12.49 8.09 -12.37
CA GLY A 41 12.48 8.04 -10.90
C GLY A 41 11.43 7.08 -10.35
N GLN A 42 11.56 6.75 -9.07
CA GLN A 42 10.72 5.76 -8.40
C GLN A 42 9.30 6.29 -8.13
N PRO A 43 8.27 5.42 -8.18
CA PRO A 43 6.93 5.77 -7.75
C PRO A 43 6.83 6.03 -6.25
N GLU A 44 6.24 7.16 -5.92
CA GLU A 44 5.80 7.52 -4.58
C GLU A 44 4.30 7.27 -4.45
N PHE A 45 3.88 6.81 -3.28
CA PHE A 45 2.49 6.51 -2.99
C PHE A 45 2.06 6.97 -1.60
N GLU A 46 0.76 7.20 -1.46
CA GLU A 46 0.10 7.54 -0.20
C GLU A 46 -0.94 6.49 0.15
N VAL A 47 -0.97 6.07 1.40
CA VAL A 47 -1.99 5.15 1.93
C VAL A 47 -2.91 5.91 2.87
N ARG A 48 -4.22 5.71 2.67
CA ARG A 48 -5.27 6.29 3.52
C ARG A 48 -6.20 5.23 4.06
N PHE A 49 -6.69 5.47 5.28
CA PHE A 49 -7.73 4.67 5.92
C PHE A 49 -8.87 5.59 6.36
N GLY A 50 -10.08 5.35 5.87
CA GLY A 50 -11.22 6.24 6.15
C GLY A 50 -11.02 7.68 5.66
N GLY A 51 -10.22 7.86 4.60
CA GLY A 51 -9.87 9.17 4.06
C GLY A 51 -8.69 9.88 4.75
N GLN A 52 -8.25 9.40 5.92
CA GLN A 52 -7.09 9.94 6.63
C GLN A 52 -5.79 9.29 6.13
N VAL A 53 -4.74 10.09 5.94
CA VAL A 53 -3.39 9.58 5.59
C VAL A 53 -2.81 8.81 6.77
N ILE A 54 -2.42 7.56 6.52
CA ILE A 54 -1.77 6.70 7.51
C ILE A 54 -0.27 6.51 7.22
N GLY A 55 0.16 6.84 6.01
CA GLY A 55 1.57 6.81 5.64
C GLY A 55 1.81 7.07 4.16
N ARG A 56 3.09 7.23 3.82
CA ARG A 56 3.59 7.36 2.46
C ARG A 56 4.79 6.44 2.27
N GLY A 57 5.05 6.05 1.03
CA GLY A 57 6.22 5.25 0.67
C GLY A 57 6.74 5.65 -0.70
N GLU A 58 8.00 5.30 -0.94
CA GLU A 58 8.65 5.35 -2.24
C GLU A 58 9.13 3.93 -2.53
N LEU A 59 8.83 3.42 -3.73
CA LEU A 59 9.35 2.12 -4.16
C LEU A 59 10.87 2.21 -4.35
N THR A 60 11.57 1.12 -4.07
CA THR A 60 13.02 1.00 -4.31
C THR A 60 13.35 0.03 -5.44
N ALA A 61 12.39 -0.82 -5.82
CA ALA A 61 12.52 -1.87 -6.81
C ALA A 61 11.51 -1.70 -7.96
N GLY A 62 11.17 -0.48 -8.38
CA GLY A 62 10.38 -0.27 -9.59
C GLY A 62 11.15 -0.70 -10.84
N ILE A 63 10.46 -1.33 -11.81
CA ILE A 63 11.04 -1.70 -13.11
C ILE A 63 11.39 -0.44 -13.90
N ASP A 64 12.60 -0.36 -14.45
CA ASP A 64 12.96 0.74 -15.35
C ASP A 64 12.29 0.55 -16.70
N THR A 65 11.26 1.35 -16.99
CA THR A 65 10.50 1.20 -18.22
C THR A 65 11.26 1.58 -19.49
N VAL A 66 12.38 2.29 -19.37
CA VAL A 66 13.23 2.67 -20.51
C VAL A 66 14.11 1.49 -20.92
N SER A 67 14.69 0.78 -19.96
CA SER A 67 15.67 -0.28 -20.23
C SER A 67 15.09 -1.69 -20.16
N GLU A 68 14.11 -1.94 -19.29
CA GLU A 68 13.49 -3.26 -19.05
C GLU A 68 12.07 -3.37 -19.63
N GLY A 69 11.43 -2.24 -19.95
CA GLY A 69 10.08 -2.20 -20.50
C GLY A 69 8.96 -2.24 -19.46
N ARG A 70 7.74 -2.57 -19.88
CA ARG A 70 6.56 -2.57 -18.99
C ARG A 70 6.64 -3.70 -17.97
N LEU A 71 6.14 -3.45 -16.76
CA LEU A 71 6.09 -4.45 -15.67
C LEU A 71 5.42 -5.75 -16.12
N PHE A 72 4.28 -5.64 -16.82
CA PHE A 72 3.49 -6.81 -17.23
C PHE A 72 4.08 -7.61 -18.39
N PHE A 73 5.14 -7.11 -19.04
CA PHE A 73 5.89 -7.88 -20.02
C PHE A 73 7.16 -8.49 -19.45
N SER A 74 7.49 -8.17 -18.20
CA SER A 74 8.53 -8.89 -17.49
C SER A 74 8.12 -10.37 -17.36
N PRO A 75 9.03 -11.32 -17.62
CA PRO A 75 8.75 -12.74 -17.39
C PRO A 75 8.54 -13.08 -15.92
N ASP A 76 9.00 -12.21 -15.01
CA ASP A 76 8.84 -12.33 -13.57
C ASP A 76 8.50 -10.96 -12.94
N PRO A 77 7.24 -10.52 -13.01
CA PRO A 77 6.81 -9.24 -12.44
C PRO A 77 6.85 -9.22 -10.91
N ASP A 78 6.81 -10.40 -10.27
CA ASP A 78 6.78 -10.52 -8.81
C ASP A 78 8.15 -10.14 -8.19
N LYS A 79 9.25 -10.15 -8.95
CA LYS A 79 10.57 -9.69 -8.47
C LYS A 79 10.61 -8.19 -8.11
N TYR A 80 9.66 -7.40 -8.60
CA TYR A 80 9.53 -5.97 -8.31
C TYR A 80 8.49 -5.69 -7.21
N LEU A 81 7.94 -6.72 -6.56
CA LEU A 81 7.01 -6.54 -5.44
C LEU A 81 7.76 -6.16 -4.17
N GLU A 82 7.32 -5.07 -3.56
CA GLU A 82 7.73 -4.62 -2.25
C GLU A 82 6.55 -4.72 -1.27
N THR A 83 6.87 -4.80 0.02
CA THR A 83 5.90 -4.88 1.10
C THR A 83 6.12 -3.73 2.08
N PHE A 84 5.09 -2.91 2.28
CA PHE A 84 5.11 -1.79 3.21
C PHE A 84 4.13 -2.04 4.35
N GLU A 85 4.54 -1.71 5.57
CA GLU A 85 3.73 -1.82 6.78
C GLU A 85 3.47 -0.43 7.37
N PHE A 86 2.21 -0.17 7.71
CA PHE A 86 1.74 1.07 8.33
C PHE A 86 0.96 0.73 9.60
N MET A 87 1.11 1.56 10.62
CA MET A 87 0.36 1.43 11.87
C MET A 87 -0.73 2.48 11.95
N VAL A 88 -1.95 2.04 12.27
CA VAL A 88 -3.10 2.91 12.55
C VAL A 88 -3.41 2.80 14.03
N SER A 89 -3.47 3.93 14.72
CA SER A 89 -3.81 3.94 16.15
C SER A 89 -5.25 3.49 16.36
N ASP A 90 -5.55 2.87 17.51
CA ASP A 90 -6.90 2.37 17.82
C ASP A 90 -7.98 3.44 17.75
N LYS A 91 -7.66 4.68 18.13
CA LYS A 91 -8.60 5.82 18.05
C LYS A 91 -8.95 6.21 16.61
N ASP A 92 -8.07 5.91 15.66
CA ASP A 92 -8.25 6.22 14.23
C ASP A 92 -8.76 4.99 13.46
N PHE A 93 -8.86 3.83 14.11
CA PHE A 93 -9.35 2.61 13.49
C PHE A 93 -10.85 2.70 13.23
N GLN A 94 -11.20 2.70 11.95
CA GLN A 94 -12.58 2.67 11.47
C GLN A 94 -12.90 1.32 10.85
N ARG A 95 -13.64 0.49 11.59
CA ARG A 95 -14.00 -0.88 11.21
C ARG A 95 -14.64 -1.01 9.82
N ASN A 96 -15.42 -0.02 9.40
CA ASN A 96 -16.17 -0.03 8.15
C ASN A 96 -15.63 0.98 7.12
N ALA A 97 -14.40 1.48 7.31
CA ALA A 97 -13.79 2.40 6.37
C ALA A 97 -13.10 1.68 5.22
N ALA A 98 -13.08 2.32 4.05
CA ALA A 98 -12.24 1.89 2.95
C ALA A 98 -10.77 2.22 3.20
N LEU A 99 -9.88 1.40 2.65
CA LEU A 99 -8.45 1.68 2.55
C LEU A 99 -8.13 2.04 1.10
N THR A 100 -7.39 3.12 0.88
CA THR A 100 -7.04 3.58 -0.46
C THR A 100 -5.54 3.79 -0.64
N VAL A 101 -5.03 3.46 -1.82
CA VAL A 101 -3.63 3.72 -2.22
C VAL A 101 -3.62 4.61 -3.44
N HIS A 102 -2.86 5.70 -3.38
CA HIS A 102 -2.77 6.75 -4.41
C HIS A 102 -1.34 6.83 -4.94
N LEU A 103 -1.19 7.01 -6.25
CA LEU A 103 0.07 7.43 -6.87
C LEU A 103 0.26 8.93 -6.61
N MET A 104 1.45 9.32 -6.14
CA MET A 104 1.70 10.71 -5.71
C MET A 104 2.52 11.53 -6.69
N ASN A 105 3.34 10.88 -7.53
CA ASN A 105 4.30 11.56 -8.38
C ASN A 105 4.22 11.08 -9.84
N ASP A 106 3.00 10.94 -10.37
CA ASP A 106 2.73 10.58 -11.77
C ASP A 106 3.65 11.35 -12.75
N ARG A 107 4.13 10.61 -13.76
CA ARG A 107 5.07 11.09 -14.76
C ARG A 107 4.77 10.48 -16.14
N PHE A 108 3.58 10.73 -16.64
CA PHE A 108 3.21 10.34 -18.00
C PHE A 108 3.89 11.19 -19.09
N LYS A 109 4.39 10.54 -20.15
CA LYS A 109 4.74 11.19 -21.44
C LYS A 109 4.06 10.51 -22.61
N GLU A 110 3.30 11.28 -23.38
CA GLU A 110 2.55 10.83 -24.56
C GLU A 110 3.43 10.28 -25.69
N GLU A 111 4.71 10.69 -25.75
CA GLU A 111 5.60 10.47 -26.89
C GLU A 111 6.04 9.01 -27.09
N ALA A 112 5.93 8.13 -26.08
CA ALA A 112 6.20 6.70 -26.26
C ALA A 112 5.49 5.83 -25.23
N TRP A 113 4.98 4.70 -25.70
CA TRP A 113 4.30 3.72 -24.84
C TRP A 113 5.24 3.18 -23.75
N GLY A 114 4.79 3.23 -22.50
CA GLY A 114 5.57 2.79 -21.34
C GLY A 114 6.46 3.85 -20.69
N ARG A 115 6.49 5.09 -21.20
CA ARG A 115 7.14 6.21 -20.52
C ARG A 115 6.20 6.84 -19.50
N ASP A 116 5.97 6.08 -18.44
CA ASP A 116 5.03 6.45 -17.40
C ASP A 116 5.44 5.88 -16.05
N ARG A 117 5.08 6.59 -14.99
CA ARG A 117 5.34 6.19 -13.61
C ARG A 117 4.06 5.68 -12.99
N ASN A 118 4.04 4.40 -12.67
CA ASN A 118 2.82 3.71 -12.27
C ASN A 118 3.05 2.89 -11.01
N ILE A 119 1.98 2.64 -10.25
CA ILE A 119 1.98 1.65 -9.17
C ILE A 119 0.98 0.53 -9.46
N PHE A 120 1.27 -0.65 -8.92
CA PHE A 120 0.51 -1.87 -9.17
C PHE A 120 0.29 -2.61 -7.87
N ILE A 121 -0.96 -2.71 -7.43
CA ILE A 121 -1.30 -3.27 -6.12
C ILE A 121 -1.58 -4.76 -6.24
N ARG A 122 -0.82 -5.59 -5.53
CA ARG A 122 -1.07 -7.04 -5.41
C ARG A 122 -2.07 -7.36 -4.32
N SER A 123 -1.90 -6.76 -3.15
CA SER A 123 -2.83 -6.94 -2.03
C SER A 123 -2.72 -5.85 -0.97
N ILE A 124 -3.80 -5.70 -0.22
CA ILE A 124 -3.88 -4.90 1.00
C ILE A 124 -4.31 -5.85 2.12
N THR A 125 -3.65 -5.78 3.27
CA THR A 125 -3.97 -6.60 4.45
C THR A 125 -4.20 -5.68 5.65
N VAL A 126 -5.29 -5.89 6.38
CA VAL A 126 -5.59 -5.19 7.64
C VAL A 126 -5.77 -6.23 8.73
N ASN A 127 -4.91 -6.21 9.76
CA ASN A 127 -4.95 -7.17 10.88
C ASN A 127 -5.10 -8.63 10.41
N GLY A 128 -4.28 -9.04 9.44
CA GLY A 128 -4.27 -10.39 8.85
C GLY A 128 -5.37 -10.67 7.81
N LYS A 129 -6.39 -9.81 7.68
CA LYS A 129 -7.42 -9.95 6.64
C LYS A 129 -6.94 -9.33 5.33
N LYS A 130 -6.59 -10.20 4.38
CA LYS A 130 -6.07 -9.82 3.06
C LYS A 130 -7.16 -9.65 2.00
N VAL A 131 -7.04 -8.60 1.19
CA VAL A 131 -7.80 -8.35 -0.04
C VAL A 131 -6.82 -8.32 -1.20
N PHE A 132 -6.97 -9.27 -2.13
CA PHE A 132 -6.15 -9.34 -3.34
C PHE A 132 -6.64 -8.37 -4.41
N SER A 133 -5.73 -8.00 -5.32
CA SER A 133 -5.96 -7.14 -6.49
C SER A 133 -7.31 -7.36 -7.18
N ARG A 134 -7.66 -8.60 -7.52
CA ARG A 134 -8.95 -8.96 -8.17
C ARG A 134 -10.22 -8.54 -7.42
N ASN A 135 -10.10 -8.23 -6.12
CA ASN A 135 -11.18 -7.79 -5.24
C ASN A 135 -11.03 -6.31 -4.82
N LEU A 136 -9.98 -5.63 -5.29
CA LEU A 136 -9.82 -4.19 -5.16
C LEU A 136 -10.56 -3.48 -6.29
N GLN A 137 -11.05 -2.28 -6.03
CA GLN A 137 -11.64 -1.41 -7.05
C GLN A 137 -10.60 -0.38 -7.47
N LEU A 138 -10.52 -0.06 -8.76
CA LEU A 138 -9.90 1.18 -9.20
C LEU A 138 -11.01 2.23 -9.25
N GLU A 139 -10.75 3.40 -8.68
CA GLU A 139 -11.65 4.54 -8.81
C GLU A 139 -10.92 5.70 -9.47
N THR A 140 -11.58 6.36 -10.41
CA THR A 140 -11.19 7.67 -10.97
C THR A 140 -12.20 8.70 -10.49
N ASP A 141 -11.75 9.77 -9.83
CA ASP A 141 -12.64 10.82 -9.29
C ASP A 141 -13.80 10.26 -8.44
N ALA A 142 -13.47 9.26 -7.60
CA ALA A 142 -14.40 8.52 -6.75
C ALA A 142 -15.49 7.69 -7.48
N LYS A 143 -15.30 7.41 -8.76
CA LYS A 143 -16.17 6.54 -9.55
C LYS A 143 -15.44 5.24 -9.89
N PRO A 144 -16.04 4.06 -9.64
CA PRO A 144 -15.45 2.80 -10.03
C PRO A 144 -15.17 2.72 -11.53
N GLU A 145 -13.99 2.21 -11.88
CA GLU A 145 -13.55 1.97 -13.24
C GLU A 145 -13.46 0.46 -13.51
N LYS A 146 -13.79 0.04 -14.73
CA LYS A 146 -13.53 -1.34 -15.16
C LYS A 146 -12.05 -1.46 -15.49
N VAL A 147 -11.37 -2.40 -14.82
CA VAL A 147 -9.93 -2.58 -14.97
C VAL A 147 -9.63 -3.88 -15.71
N ASP A 148 -8.62 -3.81 -16.57
CA ASP A 148 -8.00 -5.00 -17.14
C ASP A 148 -6.87 -5.45 -16.22
N TYR A 149 -7.12 -6.50 -15.44
CA TYR A 149 -6.14 -7.03 -14.49
C TYR A 149 -5.04 -7.77 -15.25
N GLN A 150 -3.80 -7.40 -15.02
CA GLN A 150 -2.64 -8.02 -15.65
C GLN A 150 -1.67 -8.52 -14.57
N ALA A 151 -1.12 -9.72 -14.78
CA ALA A 151 -0.20 -10.39 -13.85
C ALA A 151 -0.70 -10.48 -12.38
N GLY A 152 -2.01 -10.49 -12.15
CA GLY A 152 -2.57 -10.52 -10.79
C GLY A 152 -2.33 -9.22 -10.00
N LEU A 153 -2.13 -8.10 -10.67
CA LEU A 153 -1.93 -6.78 -10.08
C LEU A 153 -3.03 -5.81 -10.54
N LEU A 154 -3.43 -4.90 -9.66
CA LEU A 154 -4.33 -3.79 -9.99
C LEU A 154 -3.49 -2.55 -10.35
N PRO A 155 -3.53 -2.06 -11.60
CA PRO A 155 -2.82 -0.84 -11.98
C PRO A 155 -3.48 0.44 -11.44
N VAL A 156 -2.64 1.40 -11.04
CA VAL A 156 -2.99 2.80 -10.78
C VAL A 156 -2.03 3.65 -11.62
N TYR A 157 -2.56 4.24 -12.69
CA TYR A 157 -1.77 4.93 -13.70
C TYR A 157 -1.67 6.44 -13.47
N ARG A 158 -2.65 7.03 -12.78
CA ARG A 158 -2.78 8.50 -12.68
C ARG A 158 -2.98 8.96 -11.25
N GLN A 159 -2.62 10.21 -10.97
CA GLN A 159 -2.85 10.84 -9.65
C GLN A 159 -4.33 10.94 -9.25
N ASN A 160 -5.26 11.02 -10.21
CA ASN A 160 -6.69 11.03 -9.91
C ASN A 160 -7.30 9.62 -9.77
N GLN A 161 -6.48 8.58 -9.95
CA GLN A 161 -6.84 7.19 -9.72
C GLN A 161 -6.42 6.73 -8.33
N ARG A 162 -7.18 5.79 -7.78
CA ARG A 162 -6.85 5.13 -6.51
C ARG A 162 -7.27 3.68 -6.50
N ALA A 163 -6.43 2.83 -5.92
CA ALA A 163 -6.84 1.48 -5.54
C ALA A 163 -7.65 1.55 -4.25
N VAL A 164 -8.79 0.86 -4.20
CA VAL A 164 -9.72 0.87 -3.07
C VAL A 164 -9.98 -0.54 -2.58
N ALA A 165 -9.63 -0.80 -1.32
CA ALA A 165 -10.07 -1.98 -0.58
C ALA A 165 -11.31 -1.60 0.25
N GLN A 166 -12.47 -2.10 -0.18
CA GLN A 166 -13.67 -2.02 0.64
C GLN A 166 -13.54 -2.93 1.86
N PRO A 167 -14.10 -2.54 3.03
CA PRO A 167 -14.13 -3.43 4.18
C PRO A 167 -14.87 -4.74 3.80
N PRO A 168 -14.39 -5.89 4.26
CA PRO A 168 -15.08 -7.16 4.03
C PRO A 168 -16.45 -7.16 4.73
N ALA A 169 -17.28 -8.15 4.40
CA ALA A 169 -18.55 -8.35 5.10
C ALA A 169 -18.30 -8.47 6.61
N GLY A 170 -18.96 -7.62 7.38
CA GLY A 170 -18.72 -7.51 8.81
C GLY A 170 -17.47 -6.72 9.19
N GLY A 171 -16.89 -5.89 8.32
CA GLY A 171 -15.83 -4.92 8.66
C GLY A 171 -14.43 -5.50 8.81
N TRP A 172 -13.44 -4.62 8.89
CA TRP A 172 -12.05 -4.98 9.18
C TRP A 172 -11.92 -5.62 10.58
N PRO A 173 -11.03 -6.62 10.77
CA PRO A 173 -10.77 -7.16 12.09
C PRO A 173 -10.19 -6.09 13.01
N SER A 174 -10.66 -6.02 14.24
CA SER A 174 -10.05 -5.18 15.28
C SER A 174 -8.65 -5.71 15.64
N PRO A 175 -7.72 -4.83 16.05
CA PRO A 175 -6.34 -5.22 16.36
C PRO A 175 -6.24 -6.27 17.49
N ASP A 176 -7.18 -6.24 18.44
CA ASP A 176 -7.20 -7.19 19.58
C ASP A 176 -7.89 -8.53 19.30
N GLY A 177 -8.36 -8.79 18.07
CA GLY A 177 -9.12 -10.00 17.74
C GLY A 177 -10.49 -10.11 18.45
N ARG A 178 -10.88 -9.12 19.27
CA ARG A 178 -12.22 -9.03 19.87
C ARG A 178 -13.22 -8.70 18.77
N THR A 179 -13.82 -9.73 18.20
CA THR A 179 -15.11 -9.57 17.52
C THR A 179 -16.08 -9.05 18.57
N SER A 180 -16.71 -7.89 18.33
CA SER A 180 -17.79 -7.36 19.17
C SER A 180 -18.99 -8.30 19.07
N ARG A 181 -18.90 -9.47 19.71
CA ARG A 181 -20.04 -10.31 20.01
C ARG A 181 -20.68 -9.64 21.21
N LEU A 182 -21.75 -8.88 20.97
CA LEU A 182 -22.74 -8.57 22.00
C LEU A 182 -23.27 -9.91 22.51
N THR A 183 -22.60 -10.50 23.49
CA THR A 183 -23.15 -11.58 24.27
C THR A 183 -24.22 -10.93 25.14
N VAL A 184 -25.45 -10.88 24.64
CA VAL A 184 -26.62 -10.67 25.50
C VAL A 184 -26.64 -11.87 26.43
N GLN A 185 -26.12 -11.68 27.63
CA GLN A 185 -26.19 -12.69 28.68
C GLN A 185 -27.67 -12.82 29.04
N PRO A 186 -28.31 -14.00 28.87
CA PRO A 186 -29.66 -14.18 29.37
C PRO A 186 -29.59 -14.00 30.89
N HIS A 187 -30.38 -13.07 31.43
CA HIS A 187 -30.61 -13.05 32.86
C HIS A 187 -31.21 -14.42 33.24
N ILE A 188 -30.65 -15.07 34.25
CA ILE A 188 -31.34 -16.19 34.90
C ILE A 188 -31.75 -15.62 36.26
N PRO A 189 -33.05 -15.40 36.52
CA PRO A 189 -33.48 -14.98 37.85
C PRO A 189 -33.12 -16.09 38.84
N ALA A 190 -32.46 -15.70 39.93
CA ALA A 190 -32.09 -16.62 41.00
C ALA A 190 -33.36 -17.26 41.58
N ALA A 191 -33.46 -18.58 41.47
CA ALA A 191 -34.44 -19.35 42.23
C ALA A 191 -33.95 -19.41 43.68
N GLY A 192 -34.64 -18.71 44.57
CA GLY A 192 -34.50 -18.86 46.01
C GLY A 192 -35.12 -20.18 46.48
N GLY A 193 -34.43 -20.85 47.41
CA GLY A 193 -34.87 -22.05 48.11
C GLY A 193 -33.81 -22.45 49.12
#